data_AF-A0A4Q4SJ65-F1
#
_entry.id   AF-A0A4Q4SJ65-F1
#
_cell.length_a   1.000
_cell.length_b   1.000
_cell.length_c   1.000
_cell.angle_alpha   90.00
_cell.angle_beta   90.00
_cell.angle_gamma   90.00
#
_symmetry.space_group_name_H-M   'P 1'
#
loop_
_entity.id
_entity.type
_entity.pdbx_description
1 polymer ?
#
loop_
_entity_poly.entity_id
_entity_poly.type
_entity_poly.pdbx_seq_one_letter_code
_entity_poly.pdbx_strand_id
1 'polypeptide(L)'
;MAAQVEPEIALYDLACTKGVCFSPAVWRVRLMLNYKRIPYKTIFIEFPDIEPTLKGLGIHLAESSTGSKYTVPAIYHIPTNTYTMDSTLIAQFLEATYPDRPISLTSELGREIEFKSRTVIGPIFRDSVMPREVKILSPRSQEYFRRTREAAFGCKLEELLYSEKEESAWRKVEDDIRAVEQLLLTNEKEGQFLLGARPSATDFFLAGSLHAARMVDESVFARIAKYPGYRKIYEACVPYMQGQEVPDITD
;
A
#
# COMPACT_ATOMS: atom_id res chain seq x y z
N MET A 1 -36.40 0.73 -1.12
CA MET A 1 -35.41 -0.27 -1.55
C MET A 1 -34.19 0.52 -2.01
N ALA A 2 -33.12 0.57 -1.23
CA ALA A 2 -31.88 1.19 -1.71
C ALA A 2 -31.36 0.33 -2.86
N ALA A 3 -31.02 0.95 -4.00
CA ALA A 3 -30.41 0.21 -5.11
C ALA A 3 -29.11 -0.45 -4.63
N GLN A 4 -28.96 -1.73 -4.89
CA GLN A 4 -27.77 -2.50 -4.58
C GLN A 4 -26.65 -1.98 -5.48
N VAL A 5 -25.60 -1.42 -4.88
CA VAL A 5 -24.46 -0.89 -5.64
C VAL A 5 -23.60 -2.08 -6.07
N GLU A 6 -23.57 -2.37 -7.37
CA GLU A 6 -22.70 -3.40 -7.94
C GLU A 6 -21.25 -2.89 -8.04
N PRO A 7 -20.24 -3.75 -7.81
CA PRO A 7 -18.85 -3.35 -7.96
C PRO A 7 -18.50 -3.14 -9.44
N GLU A 8 -17.74 -2.08 -9.73
CA GLU A 8 -17.14 -1.83 -11.05
C GLU A 8 -15.71 -2.38 -11.16
N ILE A 9 -15.06 -2.57 -10.01
CA ILE A 9 -13.70 -3.08 -9.88
C ILE A 9 -13.70 -4.33 -9.00
N ALA A 10 -13.00 -5.39 -9.43
CA ALA A 10 -12.49 -6.39 -8.50
C ALA A 10 -11.02 -6.08 -8.20
N LEU A 11 -10.71 -5.79 -6.95
CA LEU A 11 -9.37 -5.48 -6.47
C LEU A 11 -8.74 -6.75 -5.88
N TYR A 12 -7.66 -7.23 -6.50
CA TYR A 12 -6.88 -8.33 -5.98
C TYR A 12 -5.90 -7.83 -4.91
N ASP A 13 -6.07 -8.33 -3.69
CA ASP A 13 -5.34 -7.95 -2.49
C ASP A 13 -4.66 -9.17 -1.85
N LEU A 14 -3.76 -8.93 -0.91
CA LEU A 14 -3.01 -9.95 -0.21
C LEU A 14 -3.79 -10.49 0.99
N ALA A 15 -3.99 -11.80 1.04
CA ALA A 15 -4.70 -12.46 2.13
C ALA A 15 -3.89 -12.47 3.44
N CYS A 16 -4.56 -12.22 4.56
CA CYS A 16 -4.07 -12.46 5.91
C CYS A 16 -5.16 -13.08 6.78
N THR A 17 -4.80 -13.62 7.93
CA THR A 17 -5.72 -14.25 8.88
C THR A 17 -6.73 -13.28 9.51
N LYS A 18 -6.48 -11.96 9.39
CA LYS A 18 -7.37 -10.92 9.90
C LYS A 18 -8.43 -10.48 8.87
N GLY A 19 -8.35 -10.92 7.61
CA GLY A 19 -9.29 -10.51 6.56
C GLY A 19 -9.19 -9.02 6.18
N VAL A 20 -8.00 -8.43 6.30
CA VAL A 20 -7.76 -6.99 6.07
C VAL A 20 -6.56 -6.75 5.14
N CYS A 21 -6.58 -5.61 4.46
CA CYS A 21 -5.46 -5.16 3.63
C CYS A 21 -4.25 -4.80 4.51
N PHE A 22 -3.09 -5.39 4.23
CA PHE A 22 -1.81 -5.03 4.86
C PHE A 22 -0.71 -4.70 3.84
N SER A 23 -1.03 -4.68 2.55
CA SER A 23 -0.08 -4.32 1.50
C SER A 23 -0.03 -2.79 1.30
N PRO A 24 1.14 -2.14 1.43
CA PRO A 24 1.27 -0.71 1.16
C PRO A 24 0.85 -0.32 -0.26
N ALA A 25 1.15 -1.17 -1.26
CA ALA A 25 0.84 -0.90 -2.65
C ALA A 25 -0.68 -1.05 -2.93
N VAL A 26 -1.34 -2.02 -2.30
CA VAL A 26 -2.79 -2.19 -2.45
C VAL A 26 -3.54 -1.07 -1.74
N TRP A 27 -3.07 -0.61 -0.57
CA TRP A 27 -3.63 0.55 0.11
C TRP A 27 -3.65 1.83 -0.75
N ARG A 28 -2.65 2.04 -1.62
CA ARG A 28 -2.65 3.18 -2.55
C ARG A 28 -3.85 3.15 -3.48
N VAL A 29 -4.10 1.98 -4.09
CA VAL A 29 -5.23 1.77 -5.00
C VAL A 29 -6.56 1.85 -4.23
N ARG A 30 -6.63 1.23 -3.05
CA ARG A 30 -7.81 1.25 -2.18
C ARG A 30 -8.21 2.68 -1.79
N LEU A 31 -7.26 3.50 -1.32
CA LEU A 31 -7.49 4.91 -0.99
C LEU A 31 -7.99 5.71 -2.21
N MET A 32 -7.42 5.43 -3.39
CA MET A 32 -7.83 6.05 -4.64
C MET A 32 -9.27 5.69 -5.05
N LEU A 33 -9.63 4.41 -5.03
CA LEU A 33 -11.00 3.94 -5.28
C LEU A 33 -11.99 4.63 -4.31
N ASN A 34 -11.62 4.71 -3.03
CA ASN A 34 -12.47 5.26 -1.97
C ASN A 34 -12.68 6.77 -2.11
N TYR A 35 -11.61 7.50 -2.40
CA TYR A 35 -11.69 8.95 -2.65
C TYR A 35 -12.53 9.25 -3.89
N LYS A 36 -12.33 8.50 -4.98
CA LYS A 36 -13.07 8.68 -6.24
C LYS A 36 -14.52 8.20 -6.14
N ARG A 37 -14.84 7.39 -5.12
CA ARG A 37 -16.13 6.73 -4.88
C ARG A 37 -16.48 5.67 -5.93
N ILE A 38 -15.48 4.89 -6.31
CA ILE A 38 -15.65 3.78 -7.25
C ILE A 38 -16.02 2.54 -6.44
N PRO A 39 -17.18 1.91 -6.68
CA PRO A 39 -17.57 0.70 -5.96
C PRO A 39 -16.68 -0.47 -6.39
N TYR A 40 -16.18 -1.23 -5.42
CA TYR A 40 -15.32 -2.36 -5.70
C TYR A 40 -15.52 -3.49 -4.71
N LYS A 41 -15.08 -4.69 -5.09
CA LYS A 41 -14.96 -5.83 -4.18
C LYS A 41 -13.50 -6.25 -4.07
N THR A 42 -13.10 -6.78 -2.92
CA THR A 42 -11.75 -7.32 -2.74
C THR A 42 -11.73 -8.82 -2.99
N ILE A 43 -10.74 -9.29 -3.72
CA ILE A 43 -10.41 -10.72 -3.86
C ILE A 43 -9.07 -10.93 -3.17
N PHE A 44 -9.09 -11.55 -1.99
CA PHE A 44 -7.87 -11.85 -1.24
C PHE A 44 -7.17 -13.09 -1.81
N ILE A 45 -5.89 -12.96 -2.13
CA ILE A 45 -5.04 -14.05 -2.64
C ILE A 45 -3.89 -14.30 -1.66
N GLU A 46 -3.63 -15.57 -1.36
CA GLU A 46 -2.46 -15.99 -0.58
C GLU A 46 -1.16 -15.80 -1.37
N PHE A 47 -0.04 -15.52 -0.69
CA PHE A 47 1.26 -15.34 -1.33
C PHE A 47 1.66 -16.40 -2.39
N PRO A 48 1.56 -17.72 -2.11
CA PRO A 48 1.91 -18.75 -3.11
C PRO A 48 0.99 -18.76 -4.33
N ASP A 49 -0.21 -18.19 -4.22
CA ASP A 49 -1.26 -18.28 -5.23
C ASP A 49 -1.31 -17.02 -6.14
N ILE A 50 -0.58 -15.95 -5.81
CA ILE A 50 -0.55 -14.70 -6.61
C ILE A 50 -0.17 -14.98 -8.08
N GLU A 51 0.97 -15.64 -8.31
CA GLU A 51 1.44 -15.92 -9.66
C GLU A 51 0.49 -16.83 -10.45
N PRO A 52 0.08 -18.02 -9.97
CA PRO A 52 -0.83 -18.87 -10.73
C PRO A 52 -2.21 -18.22 -10.95
N THR A 53 -2.75 -17.47 -9.98
CA THR A 53 -4.03 -16.76 -10.16
C THR A 53 -3.93 -15.68 -11.22
N LEU A 54 -2.96 -14.76 -11.12
CA LEU A 54 -2.85 -13.65 -12.08
C LEU A 54 -2.51 -14.15 -13.49
N LYS A 55 -1.70 -15.21 -13.63
CA LYS A 55 -1.48 -15.91 -14.91
C LYS A 55 -2.78 -16.48 -15.48
N GLY A 56 -3.57 -17.15 -14.65
CA GLY A 56 -4.85 -17.76 -15.07
C GLY A 56 -5.89 -16.73 -15.55
N LEU A 57 -5.77 -15.49 -15.10
CA LEU A 57 -6.62 -14.36 -15.54
C LEU A 57 -6.13 -13.71 -16.84
N GLY A 58 -5.07 -14.22 -17.47
CA GLY A 58 -4.51 -13.66 -18.70
C GLY A 58 -3.72 -12.36 -18.50
N ILE A 59 -3.30 -12.06 -17.26
CA ILE A 59 -2.38 -10.94 -17.02
C ILE A 59 -1.00 -11.37 -17.50
N HIS A 60 -0.40 -10.59 -18.39
CA HIS A 60 0.95 -10.85 -18.90
C HIS A 60 1.94 -9.81 -18.36
N LEU A 61 3.11 -10.28 -17.95
CA LEU A 61 4.24 -9.39 -17.62
C LEU A 61 4.80 -8.80 -18.92
N ALA A 62 5.18 -7.53 -18.89
CA ALA A 62 5.79 -6.88 -20.06
C ALA A 62 7.11 -7.58 -20.44
N GLU A 63 7.29 -7.90 -21.73
CA GLU A 63 8.46 -8.64 -22.24
C GLU A 63 9.80 -7.93 -21.93
N SER A 64 9.80 -6.60 -21.84
CA SER A 64 11.00 -5.78 -21.59
C SER A 64 11.44 -5.73 -20.12
N SER A 65 10.77 -6.47 -19.23
CA SER A 65 11.00 -6.37 -17.79
C SER A 65 11.72 -7.59 -17.25
N THR A 66 13.05 -7.60 -17.39
CA THR A 66 13.91 -8.60 -16.75
C THR A 66 13.66 -8.57 -15.23
N GLY A 67 13.14 -9.68 -14.69
CA GLY A 67 12.85 -9.81 -13.26
C GLY A 67 11.46 -9.36 -12.79
N SER A 68 10.52 -9.04 -13.70
CA SER A 68 9.13 -8.83 -13.31
C SER A 68 8.52 -10.06 -12.67
N LYS A 69 7.77 -9.84 -11.59
CA LYS A 69 7.04 -10.87 -10.86
C LYS A 69 5.57 -10.50 -10.83
N TYR A 70 4.72 -11.51 -10.77
CA TYR A 70 3.31 -11.32 -10.48
C TYR A 70 3.16 -10.79 -9.05
N THR A 71 2.41 -9.69 -8.91
CA THR A 71 2.25 -8.98 -7.64
C THR A 71 0.85 -8.40 -7.52
N VAL A 72 0.46 -8.09 -6.28
CA VAL A 72 -0.71 -7.26 -5.99
C VAL A 72 -0.27 -5.83 -5.67
N PRO A 73 -1.08 -4.79 -5.98
CA PRO A 73 -2.44 -4.87 -6.50
C PRO A 73 -2.51 -5.29 -7.97
N ALA A 74 -3.56 -6.03 -8.28
CA ALA A 74 -4.12 -6.13 -9.62
C ALA A 74 -5.61 -5.75 -9.55
N ILE A 75 -6.18 -5.30 -10.66
CA ILE A 75 -7.61 -5.04 -10.78
C ILE A 75 -8.18 -5.76 -11.99
N TYR A 76 -9.47 -6.10 -11.88
CA TYR A 76 -10.35 -6.36 -13.01
C TYR A 76 -11.37 -5.23 -13.08
N HIS A 77 -11.35 -4.46 -14.16
CA HIS A 77 -12.38 -3.46 -14.45
C HIS A 77 -13.51 -4.12 -15.23
N ILE A 78 -14.66 -4.26 -14.57
CA ILE A 78 -15.82 -5.00 -15.06
C ILE A 78 -16.43 -4.32 -16.31
N PRO A 79 -16.66 -2.99 -16.34
CA PRO A 79 -17.27 -2.32 -17.49
C PRO A 79 -16.49 -2.48 -18.80
N THR A 80 -15.15 -2.53 -18.75
CA THR A 80 -14.30 -2.65 -19.96
C THR A 80 -13.68 -4.03 -20.14
N ASN A 81 -14.01 -4.99 -19.28
CA ASN A 81 -13.40 -6.33 -19.27
C ASN A 81 -11.86 -6.29 -19.33
N THR A 82 -11.24 -5.45 -18.49
CA THR A 82 -9.79 -5.18 -18.55
C THR A 82 -9.11 -5.56 -17.25
N TYR A 83 -8.01 -6.32 -17.34
CA TYR A 83 -7.13 -6.58 -16.21
C TYR A 83 -5.94 -5.62 -16.23
N THR A 84 -5.52 -5.15 -15.06
CA THR A 84 -4.33 -4.30 -14.92
C THR A 84 -3.62 -4.65 -13.62
N MET A 85 -2.30 -4.80 -13.68
CA MET A 85 -1.41 -5.00 -12.52
C MET A 85 -0.44 -3.83 -12.45
N ASP A 86 0.19 -3.62 -11.29
CA ASP A 86 1.06 -2.48 -10.96
C ASP A 86 0.26 -1.27 -10.46
N SER A 87 0.53 -0.85 -9.22
CA SER A 87 -0.20 0.26 -8.59
C SER A 87 -0.11 1.58 -9.36
N THR A 88 0.97 1.81 -10.10
CA THR A 88 1.19 3.02 -10.91
C THR A 88 0.36 2.98 -12.17
N LEU A 89 0.36 1.84 -12.88
CA LEU A 89 -0.47 1.64 -14.08
C LEU A 89 -1.96 1.68 -13.72
N ILE A 90 -2.33 1.07 -12.59
CA ILE A 90 -3.69 1.14 -12.05
C ILE A 90 -4.09 2.58 -11.75
N ALA A 91 -3.23 3.38 -11.12
CA ALA A 91 -3.54 4.78 -10.85
C ALA A 91 -3.74 5.60 -12.13
N GLN A 92 -2.90 5.38 -13.16
CA GLN A 92 -3.08 6.00 -14.47
C GLN A 92 -4.40 5.60 -15.13
N PHE A 93 -4.73 4.30 -15.08
CA PHE A 93 -5.98 3.78 -15.59
C PHE A 93 -7.20 4.40 -14.89
N LEU A 94 -7.17 4.49 -13.55
CA LEU A 94 -8.26 5.05 -12.76
C LEU A 94 -8.44 6.55 -13.00
N GLU A 95 -7.37 7.35 -13.12
CA GLU A 95 -7.50 8.77 -13.48
C GLU A 95 -8.05 8.97 -14.89
N ALA A 96 -7.65 8.14 -15.85
CA ALA A 96 -8.13 8.22 -17.22
C ALA A 96 -9.62 7.80 -17.35
N THR A 97 -10.02 6.76 -16.61
CA THR A 97 -11.36 6.16 -16.72
C THR A 97 -12.39 6.91 -15.86
N TYR A 98 -11.98 7.45 -14.72
CA TYR A 98 -12.85 8.14 -13.76
C TYR A 98 -12.31 9.57 -13.51
N PRO A 99 -12.57 10.54 -14.41
CA PRO A 99 -11.97 11.88 -14.31
C PRO A 99 -12.52 12.71 -13.14
N ASP A 100 -13.67 12.33 -12.57
CA ASP A 100 -14.24 12.99 -11.40
C ASP A 100 -13.34 12.83 -10.18
N ARG A 101 -13.23 13.91 -9.39
CA ARG A 101 -12.31 14.01 -8.24
C ARG A 101 -10.87 13.67 -8.66
N PRO A 102 -10.21 14.56 -9.42
CA PRO A 102 -8.86 14.31 -9.93
C PRO A 102 -7.85 14.20 -8.79
N ILE A 103 -6.85 13.35 -8.98
CA ILE A 103 -5.70 13.15 -8.10
C ILE A 103 -4.44 13.47 -8.90
N SER A 104 -3.57 14.32 -8.35
CA SER A 104 -2.26 14.53 -8.95
C SER A 104 -1.41 13.27 -8.80
N LEU A 105 -1.17 12.55 -9.89
CA LEU A 105 -0.35 11.33 -9.89
C LEU A 105 1.14 11.60 -9.68
N THR A 106 1.61 12.80 -10.01
CA THR A 106 3.00 13.19 -9.84
C THR A 106 3.12 14.69 -9.55
N SER A 107 4.19 15.08 -8.87
CA SER A 107 4.65 16.45 -8.67
C SER A 107 6.15 16.44 -8.38
N GLU A 108 6.82 17.58 -8.44
CA GLU A 108 8.23 17.68 -8.06
C GLU A 108 8.43 17.34 -6.57
N LEU A 109 7.67 17.99 -5.70
CA LEU A 109 7.67 17.75 -4.26
C LEU A 109 7.32 16.29 -3.92
N GLY A 110 6.29 15.73 -4.57
CA GLY A 110 5.89 14.34 -4.36
C GLY A 110 6.97 13.34 -4.75
N ARG A 111 7.65 13.53 -5.88
CA ARG A 111 8.78 12.68 -6.30
C ARG A 111 9.95 12.75 -5.33
N GLU A 112 10.29 13.94 -4.83
CA GLU A 112 11.35 14.10 -3.83
C GLU A 112 11.00 13.34 -2.54
N ILE A 113 9.78 13.52 -2.04
CA ILE A 113 9.30 12.84 -0.83
C ILE A 113 9.30 11.33 -1.01
N GLU A 114 8.72 10.81 -2.10
CA GLU A 114 8.67 9.37 -2.35
C GLU A 114 10.08 8.77 -2.44
N PHE A 115 11.01 9.46 -3.11
CA PHE A 115 12.41 9.03 -3.20
C PHE A 115 13.09 8.98 -1.83
N LYS A 116 12.96 10.05 -1.03
CA LYS A 116 13.56 10.11 0.31
C LYS A 116 12.89 9.13 1.26
N SER A 117 11.56 9.03 1.27
CA SER A 117 10.84 8.03 2.07
C SER A 117 11.26 6.60 1.72
N ARG A 118 11.46 6.27 0.45
CA ARG A 118 11.97 4.93 0.06
C ARG A 118 13.38 4.67 0.55
N THR A 119 14.23 5.68 0.54
CA THR A 119 15.62 5.58 0.97
C THR A 119 15.75 5.48 2.49
N VAL A 120 14.91 6.22 3.22
CA VAL A 120 14.99 6.40 4.68
C VAL A 120 14.07 5.41 5.41
N ILE A 121 12.77 5.43 5.08
CA ILE A 121 11.74 4.62 5.75
C ILE A 121 11.68 3.21 5.17
N GLY A 122 11.98 3.04 3.88
CA GLY A 122 11.97 1.73 3.21
C GLY A 122 12.79 0.65 3.93
N PRO A 123 14.06 0.90 4.28
CA PRO A 123 14.86 -0.04 5.06
C PRO A 123 14.25 -0.37 6.42
N ILE A 124 13.66 0.61 7.10
CA ILE A 124 12.99 0.39 8.38
C ILE A 124 11.75 -0.47 8.24
N PHE A 125 10.94 -0.24 7.21
CA PHE A 125 9.78 -1.09 6.96
C PHE A 125 10.19 -2.53 6.61
N ARG A 126 11.28 -2.68 5.87
CA ARG A 126 11.87 -4.00 5.58
C ARG A 126 12.37 -4.70 6.84
N ASP A 127 13.00 -3.99 7.78
CA ASP A 127 13.62 -4.61 8.95
C ASP A 127 12.64 -4.74 10.13
N SER A 128 11.63 -3.88 10.23
CA SER A 128 10.64 -3.85 11.31
C SER A 128 9.26 -4.39 10.91
N VAL A 129 8.71 -4.02 9.75
CA VAL A 129 7.33 -4.44 9.39
C VAL A 129 7.33 -5.82 8.75
N MET A 130 8.11 -6.01 7.69
CA MET A 130 8.13 -7.24 6.88
C MET A 130 8.31 -8.53 7.70
N PRO A 131 9.28 -8.67 8.63
CA PRO A 131 9.42 -9.92 9.38
C PRO A 131 8.24 -10.17 10.33
N ARG A 132 7.49 -9.14 10.70
CA ARG A 132 6.27 -9.26 11.52
C ARG A 132 5.06 -9.70 10.71
N GLU A 133 5.07 -9.54 9.37
CA GLU A 133 3.99 -10.00 8.50
C GLU A 133 3.73 -11.50 8.70
N VAL A 134 4.76 -12.31 8.92
CA VAL A 134 4.62 -13.76 9.16
C VAL A 134 3.62 -14.09 10.28
N LYS A 135 3.41 -13.20 11.25
CA LYS A 135 2.49 -13.40 12.38
C LYS A 135 1.01 -13.27 12.00
N ILE A 136 0.71 -12.67 10.85
CA ILE A 136 -0.66 -12.46 10.37
C ILE A 136 -0.98 -13.31 9.12
N LEU A 137 -0.05 -14.15 8.67
CA LEU A 137 -0.25 -15.02 7.52
C LEU A 137 -0.84 -16.37 7.91
N SER A 138 -1.54 -17.01 6.98
CA SER A 138 -1.93 -18.42 7.09
C SER A 138 -0.69 -19.32 7.16
N PRO A 139 -0.79 -20.58 7.62
CA PRO A 139 0.34 -21.52 7.59
C PRO A 139 0.99 -21.68 6.20
N ARG A 140 0.19 -21.78 5.12
CA ARG A 140 0.69 -21.89 3.73
C ARG A 140 1.48 -20.65 3.31
N SER A 141 0.92 -19.47 3.59
CA SER A 141 1.57 -18.20 3.29
C SER A 141 2.81 -17.98 4.16
N GLN A 142 2.82 -18.42 5.42
CA GLN A 142 4.01 -18.37 6.28
C GLN A 142 5.17 -19.20 5.72
N GLU A 143 4.90 -20.43 5.28
CA GLU A 143 5.91 -21.31 4.69
C GLU A 143 6.53 -20.68 3.44
N TYR A 144 5.69 -20.22 2.51
CA TYR A 144 6.14 -19.52 1.30
C TYR A 144 6.95 -18.26 1.66
N PHE A 145 6.44 -17.46 2.59
CA PHE A 145 7.04 -16.19 2.97
C PHE A 145 8.42 -16.39 3.61
N ARG A 146 8.56 -17.30 4.58
CA ARG A 146 9.86 -17.63 5.18
C ARG A 146 10.84 -18.12 4.13
N ARG A 147 10.47 -19.13 3.35
CA ARG A 147 11.35 -19.70 2.30
C ARG A 147 11.87 -18.64 1.34
N THR A 148 11.01 -17.73 0.89
CA THR A 148 11.38 -16.73 -0.12
C THR A 148 12.12 -15.53 0.46
N ARG A 149 11.74 -15.05 1.66
CA ARG A 149 12.34 -13.86 2.27
C ARG A 149 13.66 -14.21 2.95
N GLU A 150 13.71 -15.29 3.73
CA GLU A 150 14.96 -15.69 4.41
C GLU A 150 16.05 -16.05 3.39
N ALA A 151 15.70 -16.67 2.24
CA ALA A 151 16.64 -16.89 1.15
C ALA A 151 17.13 -15.56 0.51
N ALA A 152 16.25 -14.56 0.37
CA ALA A 152 16.62 -13.26 -0.18
C ALA A 152 17.49 -12.43 0.79
N PHE A 153 17.31 -12.59 2.10
CA PHE A 153 18.04 -11.84 3.13
C PHE A 153 19.24 -12.59 3.70
N GLY A 154 19.37 -13.89 3.46
CA GLY A 154 20.45 -14.73 4.00
C GLY A 154 20.40 -14.91 5.53
N CYS A 155 19.27 -14.62 6.17
CA CYS A 155 19.07 -14.75 7.63
C CYS A 155 17.61 -15.05 7.96
N LYS A 156 17.35 -15.50 9.20
CA LYS A 156 15.97 -15.70 9.67
C LYS A 156 15.24 -14.38 9.85
N LEU A 157 13.92 -14.38 9.69
CA LEU A 157 13.09 -13.18 9.90
C LEU A 157 13.26 -12.60 11.30
N GLU A 158 13.39 -13.45 12.32
CA GLU A 158 13.56 -13.05 13.71
C GLU A 158 14.90 -12.34 13.98
N GLU A 159 15.93 -12.60 13.18
CA GLU A 159 17.23 -11.92 13.31
C GLU A 159 17.18 -10.47 12.85
N LEU A 160 16.16 -10.07 12.09
CA LEU A 160 15.88 -8.66 11.78
C LEU A 160 15.26 -7.93 12.98
N LEU A 161 14.54 -8.68 13.83
CA LEU A 161 13.80 -8.18 14.99
C LEU A 161 14.58 -8.22 16.31
N TYR A 162 15.86 -8.60 16.27
CA TYR A 162 16.70 -8.54 17.46
C TYR A 162 16.74 -7.10 17.98
N SER A 163 16.34 -6.87 19.24
CA SER A 163 15.99 -5.53 19.75
C SER A 163 17.08 -4.50 19.49
N GLU A 164 18.35 -4.81 19.76
CA GLU A 164 19.46 -3.87 19.50
C GLU A 164 19.66 -3.57 18.01
N LYS A 165 19.45 -4.55 17.13
CA LYS A 165 19.57 -4.36 15.67
C LYS A 165 18.44 -3.48 15.14
N GLU A 166 17.21 -3.76 15.57
CA GLU A 166 16.03 -2.96 15.22
C GLU A 166 16.17 -1.53 15.77
N GLU A 167 16.46 -1.36 17.06
CA GLU A 167 16.62 -0.03 17.66
C GLU A 167 17.79 0.75 17.05
N SER A 168 18.89 0.08 16.69
CA SER A 168 20.00 0.72 15.99
C SER A 168 19.58 1.20 14.60
N ALA A 169 18.80 0.41 13.86
CA ALA A 169 18.28 0.82 12.55
C ALA A 169 17.41 2.08 12.67
N TRP A 170 16.50 2.11 13.65
CA TRP A 170 15.66 3.28 13.94
C TRP A 170 16.46 4.53 14.32
N ARG A 171 17.46 4.39 15.20
CA ARG A 171 18.30 5.52 15.62
C ARG A 171 19.08 6.13 14.45
N LYS A 172 19.56 5.31 13.51
CA LYS A 172 20.36 5.78 12.36
C LYS A 172 19.60 6.68 11.39
N VAL A 173 18.28 6.56 11.34
CA VAL A 173 17.45 7.29 10.37
C VAL A 173 16.60 8.38 11.03
N GLU A 174 16.73 8.63 12.34
CA GLU A 174 15.86 9.56 13.05
C GLU A 174 15.93 10.98 12.47
N ASP A 175 17.14 11.48 12.22
CA ASP A 175 17.34 12.82 11.64
C ASP A 175 16.84 12.89 10.19
N ASP A 176 17.02 11.80 9.43
CA ASP A 176 16.54 11.71 8.05
C ASP A 176 15.01 11.67 7.99
N ILE A 177 14.34 11.00 8.93
CA ILE A 177 12.87 11.02 9.04
C ILE A 177 12.38 12.45 9.30
N ARG A 178 13.07 13.20 10.17
CA ARG A 178 12.77 14.62 10.43
C ARG A 178 12.96 15.47 9.18
N ALA A 179 13.99 15.20 8.38
CA ALA A 179 14.22 15.91 7.13
C ALA A 179 13.08 15.68 6.12
N VAL A 180 12.60 14.44 6.00
CA VAL A 180 11.43 14.15 5.15
C VAL A 180 10.16 14.80 5.70
N GLU A 181 9.97 14.79 7.02
CA GLU A 181 8.85 15.47 7.67
C GLU A 181 8.76 16.95 7.30
N GLN A 182 9.88 17.67 7.26
CA GLN A 182 9.87 19.09 6.86
C GLN A 182 9.32 19.28 5.44
N LEU A 183 9.59 18.36 4.52
CA LEU A 183 9.02 18.40 3.17
C LEU A 183 7.50 18.18 3.17
N LEU A 184 6.98 17.33 4.07
CA LEU A 184 5.54 17.10 4.20
C LEU A 184 4.78 18.35 4.64
N LEU A 185 5.46 19.27 5.33
CA LEU A 185 4.88 20.51 5.86
C LEU A 185 4.99 21.69 4.89
N THR A 186 5.61 21.51 3.70
CA THR A 186 5.88 22.59 2.73
C THR A 186 4.65 23.44 2.41
N ASN A 187 3.50 22.79 2.15
CA ASN A 187 2.26 23.47 1.75
C ASN A 187 1.20 23.43 2.86
N GLU A 188 1.60 23.34 4.13
CA GLU A 188 0.67 23.08 5.24
C GLU A 188 -0.44 24.13 5.41
N LYS A 189 -0.19 25.37 4.93
CA LYS A 189 -1.11 26.50 4.97
C LYS A 189 -2.12 26.49 3.83
N GLU A 190 -1.85 25.72 2.78
CA GLU A 190 -2.68 25.62 1.57
C GLU A 190 -3.73 24.49 1.69
N GLY A 191 -3.56 23.59 2.66
CA GLY A 191 -4.55 22.58 3.00
C GLY A 191 -4.01 21.44 3.85
N GLN A 192 -4.82 20.39 3.95
CA GLN A 192 -4.53 19.23 4.79
C GLN A 192 -3.66 18.16 4.08
N PHE A 193 -3.56 18.22 2.76
CA PHE A 193 -2.77 17.29 1.94
C PHE A 193 -1.45 17.93 1.49
N LEU A 194 -0.54 17.10 0.98
CA LEU A 194 0.79 17.51 0.56
C LEU A 194 0.78 18.63 -0.48
N LEU A 195 -0.16 18.60 -1.42
CA LEU A 195 -0.30 19.58 -2.50
C LEU A 195 -1.45 20.58 -2.23
N GLY A 196 -1.82 20.76 -0.96
CA GLY A 196 -2.85 21.71 -0.53
C GLY A 196 -4.19 21.05 -0.22
N ALA A 197 -5.26 21.51 -0.88
CA ALA A 197 -6.64 21.17 -0.48
C ALA A 197 -7.13 19.79 -0.93
N ARG A 198 -6.49 19.16 -1.93
CA ARG A 198 -6.90 17.86 -2.49
C ARG A 198 -5.78 16.83 -2.35
N PRO A 199 -6.11 15.53 -2.19
CA PRO A 199 -5.10 14.49 -2.10
C PRO A 199 -4.36 14.30 -3.43
N SER A 200 -3.11 13.90 -3.31
CA SER A 200 -2.23 13.43 -4.37
C SER A 200 -1.94 11.94 -4.23
N ALA A 201 -1.37 11.33 -5.27
CA ALA A 201 -0.90 9.94 -5.18
C ALA A 201 0.17 9.78 -4.08
N THR A 202 0.96 10.82 -3.80
CA THR A 202 1.97 10.81 -2.74
C THR A 202 1.34 10.79 -1.34
N ASP A 203 0.21 11.46 -1.12
CA ASP A 203 -0.54 11.36 0.13
C ASP A 203 -0.98 9.91 0.39
N PHE A 204 -1.51 9.25 -0.64
CA PHE A 204 -1.91 7.84 -0.56
C PHE A 204 -0.73 6.87 -0.47
N PHE A 205 0.41 7.19 -1.08
CA PHE A 205 1.67 6.46 -0.89
C PHE A 205 2.08 6.45 0.59
N LEU A 206 2.07 7.62 1.25
CA LEU A 206 2.46 7.76 2.66
C LEU A 206 1.41 7.13 3.59
N ALA A 207 0.16 7.57 3.48
CA ALA A 207 -0.91 7.10 4.35
C ALA A 207 -1.16 5.59 4.21
N GLY A 208 -1.10 5.06 2.98
CA GLY A 208 -1.25 3.63 2.72
C GLY A 208 -0.10 2.80 3.30
N SER A 209 1.13 3.30 3.25
CA SER A 209 2.27 2.63 3.89
C SER A 209 2.14 2.64 5.42
N LEU A 210 1.79 3.78 6.01
CA LEU A 210 1.57 3.88 7.46
C LEU A 210 0.41 2.99 7.92
N HIS A 211 -0.69 2.95 7.18
CA HIS A 211 -1.83 2.10 7.51
C HIS A 211 -1.47 0.62 7.38
N ALA A 212 -0.75 0.22 6.34
CA ALA A 212 -0.21 -1.14 6.20
C ALA A 212 0.64 -1.54 7.41
N ALA A 213 1.58 -0.68 7.84
CA ALA A 213 2.36 -0.92 9.05
C ALA A 213 1.48 -1.10 10.28
N ARG A 214 0.43 -0.28 10.44
CA ARG A 214 -0.52 -0.39 11.55
C ARG A 214 -1.25 -1.74 11.56
N MET A 215 -1.64 -2.26 10.39
CA MET A 215 -2.34 -3.55 10.28
C MET A 215 -1.45 -4.74 10.65
N VAL A 216 -0.14 -4.60 10.43
CA VAL A 216 0.87 -5.60 10.81
C VAL A 216 1.25 -5.47 12.29
N ASP A 217 1.72 -4.29 12.70
CA ASP A 217 2.17 -3.97 14.05
C ASP A 217 2.01 -2.47 14.37
N GLU A 218 1.10 -2.16 15.29
CA GLU A 218 0.76 -0.77 15.67
C GLU A 218 1.95 -0.01 16.29
N SER A 219 2.91 -0.71 16.92
CA SER A 219 4.08 -0.05 17.51
C SER A 219 5.00 0.56 16.45
N VAL A 220 5.12 -0.10 15.29
CA VAL A 220 5.91 0.41 14.16
C VAL A 220 5.23 1.63 13.53
N PHE A 221 3.90 1.57 13.36
CA PHE A 221 3.12 2.73 12.94
C PHE A 221 3.32 3.92 13.89
N ALA A 222 3.21 3.70 15.20
CA ALA A 222 3.35 4.75 16.20
C ALA A 222 4.73 5.46 16.15
N ARG A 223 5.80 4.73 15.80
CA ARG A 223 7.15 5.32 15.65
C ARG A 223 7.26 6.35 14.54
N ILE A 224 6.48 6.25 13.47
CA ILE A 224 6.43 7.26 12.40
C ILE A 224 5.29 8.27 12.65
N ALA A 225 4.13 7.83 13.14
CA ALA A 225 3.01 8.71 13.43
C ALA A 225 3.25 9.66 14.61
N LYS A 226 4.35 9.51 15.36
CA LYS A 226 4.78 10.49 16.37
C LYS A 226 5.20 11.83 15.75
N TYR A 227 5.67 11.83 14.51
CA TYR A 227 6.09 13.01 13.76
C TYR A 227 4.87 13.75 13.20
N PRO A 228 4.61 15.02 13.61
CA PRO A 228 3.46 15.81 13.16
C PRO A 228 3.16 15.79 11.66
N GLY A 229 4.16 15.89 10.79
CA GLY A 229 3.95 15.90 9.34
C GLY A 229 3.34 14.59 8.83
N TYR A 230 3.88 13.45 9.27
CA TYR A 230 3.32 12.13 8.93
C TYR A 230 1.93 11.92 9.50
N ARG A 231 1.70 12.35 10.75
CA ARG A 231 0.39 12.26 11.40
C ARG A 231 -0.66 13.03 10.62
N LYS A 232 -0.37 14.27 10.23
CA LYS A 232 -1.30 15.13 9.49
C LYS A 232 -1.72 14.49 8.16
N ILE A 233 -0.77 13.99 7.37
CA ILE A 233 -1.06 13.32 6.10
C ILE A 233 -1.87 12.04 6.32
N TYR A 234 -1.53 11.25 7.34
CA TYR A 234 -2.29 10.04 7.69
C TYR A 234 -3.73 10.37 8.06
N GLU A 235 -3.94 11.32 8.97
CA GLU A 235 -5.26 11.76 9.44
C GLU A 235 -6.12 12.34 8.31
N ALA A 236 -5.53 13.12 7.40
CA ALA A 236 -6.22 13.63 6.21
C ALA A 236 -6.73 12.51 5.28
N CYS A 237 -6.07 11.35 5.29
CA CYS A 237 -6.44 10.18 4.50
C CYS A 237 -7.37 9.19 5.22
N VAL A 238 -7.52 9.27 6.55
CA VAL A 238 -8.37 8.36 7.36
C VAL A 238 -9.80 8.23 6.82
N PRO A 239 -10.49 9.30 6.39
CA PRO A 239 -11.84 9.19 5.84
C PRO A 239 -11.96 8.26 4.62
N TYR A 240 -10.86 7.99 3.92
CA TYR A 240 -10.83 7.12 2.74
C TYR A 240 -10.36 5.69 3.06
N MET A 241 -10.11 5.34 4.32
CA MET A 241 -9.64 4.00 4.70
C MET A 241 -10.79 2.98 4.87
N GLN A 242 -12.05 3.43 4.94
CA GLN A 242 -13.23 2.60 5.22
C GLN A 242 -14.31 2.69 4.11
N GLY A 243 -13.98 3.24 2.94
CA GLY A 243 -14.97 3.54 1.89
C GLY A 243 -15.22 2.39 0.90
N GLN A 244 -16.44 2.31 0.38
CA GLN A 244 -16.84 1.74 -0.93
C GLN A 244 -16.56 0.27 -1.25
N GLU A 245 -16.01 -0.50 -0.32
CA GLU A 245 -16.00 -1.96 -0.46
C GLU A 245 -17.44 -2.48 -0.34
N VAL A 246 -17.94 -3.06 -1.43
CA VAL A 246 -19.23 -3.73 -1.44
C VAL A 246 -19.04 -5.06 -0.68
N PRO A 247 -19.83 -5.34 0.37
CA PRO A 247 -19.75 -6.60 1.09
C PRO A 247 -19.93 -7.77 0.13
N ASP A 248 -19.15 -8.84 0.29
CA ASP A 248 -19.34 -10.05 -0.48
C ASP A 248 -20.67 -10.68 -0.05
N ILE A 249 -21.70 -10.60 -0.89
CA ILE A 249 -23.01 -11.21 -0.63
C ILE A 249 -22.86 -12.67 -1.02
N THR A 250 -22.24 -13.44 -0.15
CA THR A 250 -22.33 -14.90 -0.18
C THR A 250 -23.16 -15.31 1.04
N ASP A 251 -24.45 -15.55 0.78
CA ASP A 251 -25.32 -16.34 1.65
C ASP A 251 -24.89 -17.81 1.66
#